data_AF-A0A933ZT22-F1
#
_entry.id   AF-A0A933ZT22-F1
#
_cell.length_a   1.000
_cell.length_b   1.000
_cell.length_c   1.000
_cell.angle_alpha   90.00
_cell.angle_beta   90.00
_cell.angle_gamma   90.00
#
_symmetry.space_group_name_H-M   'P 1'
#
loop_
_entity.id
_entity.type
_entity.pdbx_description
1 polymer ?
#
loop_
_entity_poly.entity_id
_entity_poly.type
_entity_poly.pdbx_seq_one_letter_code
_entity_poly.pdbx_strand_id
1 'polypeptide(L)'
;MRSILRSCLHRALVVCFATLVLPLGVSAAELPVIKADPTPPPFVPPPTNRKAPAKVVVELEVQEIVKEISPGTFYTFWTYGGSVPGKFIR
;
A
#
# COMPACT_ATOMS: atom_id res chain seq x y z
N MET A 1 -28.86 20.35 -44.70
CA MET A 1 -27.40 20.09 -44.77
C MET A 1 -26.59 20.76 -43.63
N ARG A 2 -27.00 21.91 -43.07
CA ARG A 2 -26.28 22.60 -41.97
C ARG A 2 -26.54 22.06 -40.55
N SER A 3 -27.61 21.29 -40.33
CA SER A 3 -27.99 20.72 -39.03
C SER A 3 -27.17 19.47 -38.65
N ILE A 4 -26.82 18.63 -39.64
CA ILE A 4 -26.02 17.40 -39.46
C ILE A 4 -24.56 17.73 -39.09
N LEU A 5 -24.03 18.83 -39.63
CA LEU A 5 -22.68 19.30 -39.33
C LEU A 5 -22.57 19.86 -37.90
N ARG A 6 -23.63 20.49 -37.38
CA ARG A 6 -23.70 21.01 -36.01
C ARG A 6 -23.85 19.91 -34.96
N SER A 7 -24.61 18.86 -35.26
CA SER A 7 -24.76 17.69 -34.37
C SER A 7 -23.52 16.79 -34.36
N CYS A 8 -22.77 16.69 -35.48
CA CYS A 8 -21.44 16.06 -35.49
C CYS A 8 -20.42 16.85 -34.67
N LEU A 9 -20.40 18.18 -34.80
CA LEU A 9 -19.44 19.02 -34.07
C LEU A 9 -19.72 19.04 -32.55
N HIS A 10 -20.98 19.06 -32.13
CA HIS A 10 -21.34 18.92 -30.71
C HIS A 10 -21.03 17.53 -30.15
N ARG A 11 -21.31 16.45 -30.89
CA ARG A 11 -20.98 15.09 -30.45
C ARG A 11 -19.47 14.85 -30.37
N ALA A 12 -18.70 15.38 -31.32
CA ALA A 12 -17.24 15.31 -31.31
C ALA A 12 -16.63 16.09 -30.12
N LEU A 13 -17.17 17.27 -29.80
CA LEU A 13 -16.70 18.07 -28.66
C LEU A 13 -17.02 17.41 -27.32
N VAL A 14 -18.20 16.80 -27.17
CA VAL A 14 -18.62 16.10 -25.94
C VAL A 14 -17.83 14.81 -25.73
N VAL A 15 -17.53 14.06 -26.80
CA VAL A 15 -16.69 12.84 -26.72
C VAL A 15 -15.24 13.19 -26.33
N CYS A 16 -14.70 14.29 -26.85
CA CYS A 16 -13.34 14.74 -26.51
C CYS A 16 -13.24 15.29 -25.08
N PHE A 17 -14.32 15.87 -24.53
CA PHE A 17 -14.37 16.36 -23.15
C PHE A 17 -14.57 15.22 -22.14
N ALA A 18 -15.28 14.14 -22.51
CA ALA A 18 -15.52 12.99 -21.66
C ALA A 18 -14.29 12.06 -21.51
N THR A 19 -13.37 12.06 -22.49
CA THR A 19 -12.10 11.30 -22.41
C THR A 19 -10.95 12.06 -21.75
N LEU A 20 -11.09 13.38 -21.49
CA LEU A 20 -10.04 14.22 -20.92
C LEU A 20 -9.94 14.13 -19.39
N VAL A 21 -10.91 13.47 -18.73
CA VAL A 21 -11.01 13.39 -17.26
C VAL A 21 -10.96 11.93 -16.78
N LEU A 22 -10.22 11.05 -17.46
CA LEU A 22 -9.69 9.87 -16.77
C LEU A 22 -8.40 10.29 -16.06
N PRO A 23 -8.30 10.21 -14.72
CA PRO A 23 -6.99 10.23 -14.12
C PRO A 23 -6.31 8.93 -14.58
N LEU A 24 -5.39 9.07 -15.53
CA LEU A 24 -4.36 8.07 -15.81
C LEU A 24 -3.81 7.62 -14.45
N GLY A 25 -3.83 6.31 -14.22
CA GLY A 25 -3.61 5.72 -12.92
C GLY A 25 -2.41 6.35 -12.20
N VAL A 26 -2.64 6.78 -10.95
CA VAL A 26 -1.58 7.29 -10.07
C VAL A 26 -0.47 6.25 -10.01
N SER A 27 0.69 6.57 -10.57
CA SER A 27 1.85 5.69 -10.59
C SER A 27 2.47 5.61 -9.19
N ALA A 28 2.79 4.40 -8.74
CA ALA A 28 3.44 4.18 -7.44
C ALA A 28 4.81 4.87 -7.31
N ALA A 29 5.43 5.27 -8.43
CA ALA A 29 6.70 5.97 -8.44
C ALA A 29 6.61 7.43 -7.97
N GLU A 30 5.43 8.06 -8.06
CA GLU A 30 5.24 9.49 -7.77
C GLU A 30 4.64 9.75 -6.38
N LEU A 31 4.29 8.67 -5.66
CA LEU A 31 3.69 8.76 -4.33
C LEU A 31 4.70 9.22 -3.26
N PRO A 32 4.27 9.96 -2.23
CA PRO A 32 5.13 10.31 -1.11
C PRO A 32 5.67 9.03 -0.44
N VAL A 33 6.96 9.02 -0.11
CA VAL A 33 7.63 7.86 0.50
C VAL A 33 7.58 7.99 2.02
N ILE A 34 7.07 6.97 2.70
CA ILE A 34 6.97 6.89 4.16
C ILE A 34 7.68 5.63 4.63
N LYS A 35 8.55 5.73 5.63
CA LYS A 35 9.10 4.54 6.30
C LYS A 35 8.11 4.02 7.34
N ALA A 36 7.82 2.73 7.31
CA ALA A 36 6.99 2.09 8.34
C ALA A 36 7.75 1.98 9.66
N ASP A 37 7.01 2.03 10.77
CA ASP A 37 7.50 1.73 12.12
C ASP A 37 6.72 0.54 12.71
N PRO A 38 7.15 -0.70 12.43
CA PRO A 38 6.45 -1.89 12.90
C PRO A 38 6.66 -2.15 14.40
N THR A 39 5.58 -2.48 15.12
CA THR A 39 5.63 -2.72 16.57
C THR A 39 5.77 -4.20 16.92
N PRO A 40 6.49 -4.57 18.00
CA PRO A 40 6.53 -5.96 18.46
C PRO A 40 5.20 -6.39 19.11
N PRO A 41 4.88 -7.69 19.13
CA PRO A 41 3.71 -8.19 19.83
C PRO A 41 3.77 -7.91 21.34
N PRO A 42 2.63 -7.67 22.01
CA PRO A 42 1.26 -7.67 21.47
C PRO A 42 0.79 -6.30 20.93
N PHE A 43 1.71 -5.35 20.76
CA PHE A 43 1.38 -3.97 20.42
C PHE A 43 1.06 -3.79 18.93
N VAL A 44 0.24 -2.78 18.63
CA VAL A 44 -0.20 -2.42 17.27
C VAL A 44 0.25 -0.98 16.96
N PRO A 45 0.71 -0.68 15.74
CA PRO A 45 1.05 0.69 15.37
C PRO A 45 -0.18 1.61 15.37
N PRO A 46 0.00 2.93 15.59
CA PRO A 46 -1.09 3.89 15.61
C PRO A 46 -1.82 3.98 14.25
N PRO A 47 -3.07 4.48 14.22
CA PRO A 47 -3.77 4.74 12.97
C PRO A 47 -3.00 5.68 12.05
N THR A 48 -2.98 5.37 10.75
CA THR A 48 -2.20 6.13 9.75
C THR A 48 -2.73 7.54 9.52
N ASN A 49 -4.04 7.77 9.78
CA ASN A 49 -4.74 9.05 9.61
C ASN A 49 -4.52 9.75 8.25
N ARG A 50 -4.07 8.99 7.24
CA ARG A 50 -3.68 9.50 5.93
C ARG A 50 -4.89 9.58 5.01
N LYS A 51 -5.05 10.70 4.30
CA LYS A 51 -6.19 10.96 3.39
C LYS A 51 -5.91 10.64 1.92
N ALA A 52 -4.67 10.31 1.59
CA ALA A 52 -4.19 10.03 0.23
C ALA A 52 -3.25 8.80 0.23
N PRO A 53 -3.06 8.10 -0.90
CA PRO A 53 -2.09 7.00 -0.98
C PRO A 53 -0.64 7.50 -0.81
N ALA A 54 0.24 6.64 -0.29
CA ALA A 54 1.68 6.87 -0.27
C ALA A 54 2.43 5.54 -0.38
N LYS A 55 3.68 5.59 -0.86
CA LYS A 55 4.58 4.44 -0.94
C LYS A 55 5.19 4.18 0.43
N VAL A 56 4.78 3.10 1.08
CA VAL A 56 5.30 2.72 2.41
C VAL A 56 6.45 1.75 2.24
N VAL A 57 7.63 2.11 2.74
CA VAL A 57 8.83 1.27 2.74
C VAL A 57 8.91 0.57 4.08
N VAL A 58 8.97 -0.75 4.06
CA VAL A 58 9.10 -1.60 5.24
C VAL A 58 10.44 -2.31 5.18
N GLU A 59 11.23 -2.16 6.23
CA GLU A 59 12.48 -2.89 6.42
C GLU A 59 12.20 -4.08 7.36
N LEU A 60 12.43 -5.30 6.87
CA LEU A 60 12.16 -6.53 7.60
C LEU A 60 13.32 -7.49 7.46
N GLU A 61 13.71 -8.10 8.57
CA GLU A 61 14.80 -9.08 8.63
C GLU A 61 14.25 -10.45 9.01
N VAL A 62 14.74 -11.48 8.34
CA VAL A 62 14.48 -12.87 8.72
C VAL A 62 15.58 -13.33 9.67
N GLN A 63 15.19 -13.81 10.85
CA GLN A 63 16.13 -14.30 11.85
C GLN A 63 15.74 -15.71 12.31
N GLU A 64 16.72 -16.61 12.32
CA GLU A 64 16.58 -17.92 12.95
C GLU A 64 16.99 -17.82 14.42
N ILE A 65 16.08 -18.16 15.33
CA ILE A 65 16.31 -18.06 16.77
C ILE A 65 15.84 -19.34 17.47
N VAL A 66 16.58 -19.80 18.47
CA VAL A 66 16.15 -20.88 19.35
C VAL A 66 15.42 -20.27 20.55
N LYS A 67 14.16 -20.67 20.77
CA LYS A 67 13.36 -20.26 21.93
C LYS A 67 12.61 -21.43 22.54
N GLU A 68 12.25 -21.29 23.80
CA GLU A 68 11.41 -22.26 24.51
C GLU A 68 9.96 -22.15 24.03
N ILE A 69 9.37 -23.28 23.59
CA ILE A 69 7.98 -23.35 23.11
C ILE A 69 7.03 -23.87 24.19
N SER A 70 7.56 -24.71 25.09
CA SER A 70 6.91 -25.22 26.29
C SER A 70 7.99 -25.56 27.31
N PRO A 71 7.65 -25.71 28.61
CA PRO A 71 8.64 -25.94 29.66
C PRO A 71 9.63 -27.07 29.31
N GLY A 72 10.91 -26.73 29.20
CA GLY A 72 12.00 -27.63 28.86
C GLY A 72 12.10 -28.05 27.38
N THR A 73 11.22 -27.56 26.51
CA THR A 73 11.21 -27.86 25.08
C THR A 73 11.61 -26.63 24.27
N PHE A 74 12.70 -26.74 23.52
CA PHE A 74 13.21 -25.67 22.65
C PHE A 74 12.90 -25.98 21.19
N TYR A 75 12.62 -24.93 20.42
CA TYR A 75 12.38 -25.01 18.99
C TYR A 75 13.15 -23.91 18.25
N THR A 76 13.64 -24.23 17.06
CA THR A 76 14.28 -23.26 16.16
C THR A 76 13.20 -22.55 15.36
N PHE A 77 12.92 -21.30 15.69
CA PHE A 77 11.95 -20.47 15.00
C PHE A 77 12.60 -19.69 13.88
N TRP A 78 11.93 -19.64 12.74
CA TRP A 78 12.19 -18.66 11.70
C TRP A 78 11.25 -17.49 11.90
N THR A 79 11.83 -16.32 12.15
CA THR A 79 11.09 -15.14 12.62
C THR A 79 11.27 -13.97 11.68
N TYR A 80 10.30 -13.06 11.71
CA TYR A 80 10.36 -11.78 11.03
C TYR A 80 10.62 -10.68 12.06
N GLY A 81 11.89 -10.35 12.28
CA GLY A 81 12.33 -9.35 13.25
C GLY A 81 12.51 -9.84 14.69
N GLY A 82 12.84 -11.12 14.90
CA GLY A 82 13.30 -11.67 16.19
C GLY A 82 12.20 -12.08 17.19
N SER A 83 10.92 -11.94 16.82
CA SER A 83 9.77 -12.32 17.64
C SER A 83 8.81 -13.24 16.89
N VAL A 84 7.99 -13.99 17.66
CA VAL A 84 6.88 -14.78 17.14
C VAL A 84 5.61 -14.34 17.87
N PRO A 85 4.61 -13.75 17.18
CA PRO A 85 4.64 -13.36 15.77
C PRO A 85 5.68 -12.26 15.46
N GLY A 86 5.95 -12.03 14.17
CA GLY A 86 6.80 -10.92 13.73
C GLY A 86 6.18 -9.56 14.05
N LYS A 87 6.95 -8.48 13.84
CA LYS A 87 6.45 -7.12 14.09
C LYS A 87 5.24 -6.79 13.22
N PHE A 88 4.26 -6.09 13.79
CA PHE A 88 3.01 -5.72 13.11
C PHE A 88 3.23 -4.53 12.18
N ILE A 89 2.81 -4.66 10.91
CA ILE A 89 2.89 -3.59 9.90
C ILE A 89 1.49 -2.99 9.69
N ARG A 90 1.39 -1.66 9.65
CA ARG A 90 0.13 -0.92 9.46
C ARG A 90 0.28 0.22 8.46
#